data_AF-A0A453C7W1-F1
#
_entry.id   AF-A0A453C7W1-F1
#
_cell.length_a   1.000
_cell.length_b   1.000
_cell.length_c   1.000
_cell.angle_alpha   90.00
_cell.angle_beta   90.00
_cell.angle_gamma   90.00
#
_symmetry.space_group_name_H-M   'P 1'
#
loop_
_entity.id
_entity.type
_entity.pdbx_description
1 polymer ?
#
loop_
_entity_poly.entity_id
_entity_poly.type
_entity_poly.pdbx_seq_one_letter_code
_entity_poly.pdbx_strand_id
1 'polypeptide(L)'
;MSLAAAASPSSSRFLLPSTAARRRSLHHLLAAPAPPRPPQLRRCSPYHWMAQFWAEGSLEKNNALVEYLKQYGVVRTDKVAEVMETIDRALFVPEGFTPYTDSPMPIGYNATISAPHMHATCLELLKDYLQPGMHALDVGSGSGYLTACFAMMVGPEGRAVGIEHIPELVVASTENVERSAAAALMKDGSLSFHVSDGRLGWPDAAPYDAIHVGAAAPEIPRPLLEQLKPGGRMVIPVGTYSQDLQVIDKSADGSTSVRNDASVRYVPLTSRSAQLQDS
;
A
#
# COMPACT_ATOMS: atom_id res chain seq x y z
N MET A 1 3.49 1.55 57.80
CA MET A 1 2.83 0.98 58.99
C MET A 1 1.36 1.38 58.97
N SER A 2 0.48 0.48 59.43
CA SER A 2 -1.00 0.46 59.37
C SER A 2 -1.57 -0.16 58.06
N LEU A 3 -1.81 -1.49 57.94
CA LEU A 3 -2.89 -2.35 58.49
C LEU A 3 -4.30 -1.84 58.17
N ALA A 4 -5.34 -2.60 57.79
CA ALA A 4 -5.64 -3.98 57.37
C ALA A 4 -7.16 -3.99 57.00
N ALA A 5 -7.69 -4.77 56.04
CA ALA A 5 -8.45 -6.04 56.19
C ALA A 5 -9.77 -5.91 55.37
N ALA A 6 -10.02 -6.70 54.33
CA ALA A 6 -10.63 -8.04 54.27
C ALA A 6 -12.15 -8.11 54.56
N ALA A 7 -12.94 -8.59 53.57
CA ALA A 7 -13.83 -9.77 53.64
C ALA A 7 -15.14 -9.66 52.79
N SER A 8 -15.33 -10.61 51.86
CA SER A 8 -16.62 -11.08 51.32
C SER A 8 -17.31 -12.01 52.34
N PRO A 9 -18.58 -12.50 52.18
CA PRO A 9 -18.85 -13.62 51.27
C PRO A 9 -20.31 -13.83 50.75
N SER A 10 -20.45 -14.91 49.95
CA SER A 10 -21.55 -15.90 49.83
C SER A 10 -22.74 -15.70 48.87
N SER A 11 -22.62 -16.35 47.71
CA SER A 11 -23.36 -17.52 47.20
C SER A 11 -24.82 -17.81 47.64
N SER A 12 -25.70 -18.04 46.65
CA SER A 12 -26.79 -19.03 46.75
C SER A 12 -27.32 -19.43 45.35
N ARG A 13 -27.17 -20.72 45.01
CA ARG A 13 -27.86 -21.43 43.92
C ARG A 13 -29.21 -21.92 44.46
N PHE A 14 -30.28 -21.87 43.66
CA PHE A 14 -31.46 -22.71 43.87
C PHE A 14 -32.01 -23.30 42.58
N LEU A 15 -32.39 -24.58 42.69
CA LEU A 15 -32.83 -25.51 41.66
C LEU A 15 -34.31 -25.35 41.27
N LEU A 16 -34.62 -25.81 40.06
CA LEU A 16 -35.95 -26.15 39.52
C LEU A 16 -36.65 -27.26 40.31
N PRO A 17 -37.98 -27.41 40.11
CA PRO A 17 -38.55 -28.74 39.87
C PRO A 17 -39.52 -28.83 38.69
N SER A 18 -39.52 -30.04 38.13
CA SER A 18 -40.40 -30.65 37.12
C SER A 18 -41.82 -30.94 37.66
N THR A 19 -42.84 -30.99 36.79
CA THR A 19 -43.86 -32.07 36.75
C THR A 19 -44.71 -31.99 35.46
N ALA A 20 -45.31 -33.13 35.11
CA ALA A 20 -45.81 -33.50 33.78
C ALA A 20 -47.35 -33.51 33.61
N ALA A 21 -47.76 -33.39 32.34
CA ALA A 21 -48.86 -34.06 31.62
C ALA A 21 -50.34 -33.94 32.04
N ARG A 22 -51.17 -33.55 31.05
CA ARG A 22 -52.46 -34.22 30.78
C ARG A 22 -52.84 -34.14 29.29
N ARG A 23 -53.22 -35.31 28.75
CA ARG A 23 -53.67 -35.59 27.36
C ARG A 23 -55.07 -35.04 27.07
N ARG A 24 -55.32 -34.66 25.81
CA ARG A 24 -56.54 -35.01 25.04
C ARG A 24 -56.21 -35.10 23.54
N SER A 25 -56.61 -36.20 22.91
CA SER A 25 -56.64 -36.37 21.46
C SER A 25 -57.89 -35.73 20.87
N LEU A 26 -57.88 -35.45 19.57
CA LEU A 26 -58.96 -35.73 18.60
C LEU A 26 -58.50 -35.31 17.18
N HIS A 27 -58.45 -36.31 16.30
CA HIS A 27 -58.77 -36.36 14.86
C HIS A 27 -58.31 -35.27 13.86
N HIS A 28 -57.66 -35.80 12.81
CA HIS A 28 -57.74 -35.45 11.38
C HIS A 28 -57.74 -33.98 10.97
N LEU A 29 -56.61 -33.51 10.45
CA LEU A 29 -56.61 -32.57 9.33
C LEU A 29 -55.34 -32.70 8.47
N LEU A 30 -55.59 -32.82 7.17
CA LEU A 30 -54.75 -32.80 5.98
C LEU A 30 -53.25 -32.49 6.14
N ALA A 31 -52.41 -33.36 5.55
CA ALA A 31 -51.02 -33.05 5.26
C ALA A 31 -50.91 -31.80 4.38
N ALA A 32 -50.29 -30.75 4.91
CA ALA A 32 -49.94 -29.55 4.16
C ALA A 32 -48.88 -29.91 3.09
N PRO A 33 -48.96 -29.35 1.87
CA PRO A 33 -47.93 -29.57 0.85
C PRO A 33 -46.61 -28.92 1.31
N ALA A 34 -45.50 -29.63 1.07
CA ALA A 34 -44.17 -29.13 1.37
C ALA A 34 -43.91 -27.78 0.67
N PRO A 35 -43.18 -26.84 1.30
CA PRO A 35 -42.85 -25.57 0.66
C PRO A 35 -42.01 -25.81 -0.60
N PRO A 36 -42.18 -24.98 -1.65
CA PRO A 36 -41.38 -25.12 -2.87
C PRO A 36 -39.90 -24.96 -2.52
N ARG A 37 -39.06 -25.85 -3.06
CA ARG A 37 -37.60 -25.75 -2.93
C ARG A 37 -37.15 -24.39 -3.48
N PRO A 38 -36.20 -23.69 -2.82
CA PRO A 38 -35.66 -22.47 -3.38
C PRO A 38 -35.04 -22.77 -4.75
N PRO A 39 -35.14 -21.85 -5.72
CA PRO A 39 -34.54 -22.07 -7.03
C PRO A 39 -33.05 -22.29 -6.84
N GLN A 40 -32.53 -23.39 -7.40
CA GLN A 40 -31.10 -23.60 -7.50
C GLN A 40 -30.53 -22.42 -8.26
N LEU A 41 -29.79 -21.55 -7.57
CA LEU A 41 -28.99 -20.51 -8.18
C LEU A 41 -28.01 -21.21 -9.12
N ARG A 42 -28.36 -21.21 -10.41
CA ARG A 42 -27.38 -21.42 -11.47
C ARG A 42 -26.31 -20.35 -11.26
N ARG A 43 -25.13 -20.76 -10.78
CA ARG A 43 -23.94 -19.93 -10.81
C ARG A 43 -23.57 -19.66 -12.26
N CYS A 44 -24.23 -18.69 -12.87
CA CYS A 44 -23.62 -17.95 -13.97
C CYS A 44 -22.66 -16.97 -13.29
N SER A 45 -21.39 -17.36 -13.19
CA SER A 45 -20.31 -16.41 -12.90
C SER A 45 -20.10 -15.57 -14.15
N PRO A 46 -20.36 -14.25 -14.14
CA PRO A 46 -20.07 -13.41 -15.29
C PRO A 46 -18.58 -13.07 -15.41
N TYR A 47 -17.75 -13.44 -14.43
CA TYR A 47 -16.39 -12.92 -14.28
C TYR A 47 -15.28 -13.89 -14.67
N HIS A 48 -15.59 -14.94 -15.44
CA HIS A 48 -14.58 -15.97 -15.76
C HIS A 48 -13.97 -15.87 -17.15
N TRP A 49 -14.52 -15.06 -18.06
CA TRP A 49 -14.12 -15.14 -19.46
C TRP A 49 -13.84 -13.76 -20.04
N MET A 50 -12.73 -13.16 -19.60
CA MET A 50 -11.96 -12.13 -20.35
C MET A 50 -10.65 -11.68 -19.65
N ALA A 51 -10.33 -12.12 -18.42
CA ALA A 51 -9.13 -11.67 -17.69
C ALA A 51 -7.94 -12.64 -17.68
N GLN A 52 -8.09 -13.89 -18.14
CA GLN A 52 -7.05 -14.92 -17.91
C GLN A 52 -5.97 -15.01 -19.00
N PHE A 53 -6.24 -14.59 -20.23
CA PHE A 53 -5.27 -14.77 -21.33
C PHE A 53 -4.28 -13.63 -21.53
N TRP A 54 -4.54 -12.43 -20.97
CA TRP A 54 -3.58 -11.31 -20.99
C TRP A 54 -2.73 -11.26 -19.73
N ALA A 55 -3.24 -11.74 -18.60
CA ALA A 55 -2.55 -11.69 -17.31
C ALA A 55 -1.35 -12.66 -17.22
N GLU A 56 -1.46 -13.85 -17.81
CA GLU A 56 -0.45 -14.91 -17.62
C GLU A 56 0.88 -14.56 -18.31
N GLY A 57 0.85 -14.13 -19.58
CA GLY A 57 2.06 -13.71 -20.30
C GLY A 57 2.63 -12.35 -19.88
N SER A 58 1.83 -11.52 -19.21
CA SER A 58 2.24 -10.25 -18.60
C SER A 58 3.03 -10.51 -17.31
N LEU A 59 2.46 -11.37 -16.45
CA LEU A 59 3.07 -11.76 -15.18
C LEU A 59 4.39 -12.51 -15.38
N GLU A 60 4.49 -13.41 -16.36
CA GLU A 60 5.75 -14.08 -16.69
C GLU A 60 6.88 -13.09 -17.03
N LYS A 61 6.57 -12.03 -17.78
CA LYS A 61 7.53 -10.97 -18.13
C LYS A 61 7.89 -10.11 -16.93
N ASN A 62 6.92 -9.81 -16.07
CA ASN A 62 7.18 -9.10 -14.81
C ASN A 62 8.12 -9.91 -13.91
N ASN A 63 7.88 -11.22 -13.77
CA ASN A 63 8.73 -12.11 -13.00
C ASN A 63 10.14 -12.21 -13.60
N ALA A 64 10.26 -12.26 -14.93
CA ALA A 64 11.56 -12.22 -15.60
C ALA A 64 12.32 -10.91 -15.35
N LEU A 65 11.62 -9.76 -15.30
CA LEU A 65 12.21 -8.49 -14.89
C LEU A 65 12.71 -8.53 -13.44
N VAL A 66 11.91 -9.03 -12.50
CA VAL A 66 12.33 -9.11 -11.09
C VAL A 66 13.51 -10.07 -10.92
N GLU A 67 13.49 -11.21 -11.61
CA GLU A 67 14.60 -12.16 -11.61
C GLU A 67 15.88 -11.55 -12.20
N TYR A 68 15.77 -10.76 -13.27
CA TYR A 68 16.88 -9.96 -13.78
C TYR A 68 17.43 -9.02 -12.69
N LEU A 69 16.58 -8.26 -11.99
CA LEU A 69 17.03 -7.37 -10.92
C LEU A 69 17.68 -8.11 -9.74
N LYS A 70 17.22 -9.33 -9.43
CA LYS A 70 17.84 -10.21 -8.42
C LYS A 70 19.23 -10.67 -8.84
N GLN A 71 19.39 -11.09 -10.10
CA GLN A 71 20.69 -11.53 -10.64
C GLN A 71 21.77 -10.44 -10.57
N TYR A 72 21.39 -9.18 -10.76
CA TYR A 72 22.30 -8.04 -10.64
C TYR A 72 22.43 -7.50 -9.19
N GLY A 73 21.80 -8.14 -8.21
CA GLY A 73 21.92 -7.80 -6.79
C GLY A 73 21.22 -6.50 -6.39
N VAL A 74 20.28 -6.02 -7.20
CA VAL A 74 19.44 -4.85 -6.87
C VAL A 74 18.34 -5.27 -5.91
N VAL A 75 17.59 -6.32 -6.26
CA VAL A 75 16.65 -6.99 -5.35
C VAL A 75 17.43 -8.04 -4.57
N ARG A 76 17.37 -7.99 -3.24
CA ARG A 76 18.21 -8.80 -2.34
C ARG A 76 17.39 -9.62 -1.35
N THR A 77 16.14 -9.23 -1.12
CA THR A 77 15.24 -9.88 -0.17
C THR A 77 14.04 -10.48 -0.85
N ASP A 78 13.67 -11.68 -0.40
CA ASP A 78 12.54 -12.43 -0.94
C ASP A 78 11.23 -11.64 -0.84
N LYS A 79 11.05 -10.87 0.24
CA LYS A 79 9.84 -10.06 0.42
C LYS A 79 9.73 -8.95 -0.63
N VAL A 80 10.84 -8.28 -0.96
CA VAL A 80 10.85 -7.25 -2.00
C VAL A 80 10.59 -7.88 -3.37
N ALA A 81 11.21 -9.03 -3.65
CA ALA A 81 10.97 -9.79 -4.89
C ALA A 81 9.48 -10.16 -5.02
N GLU A 82 8.90 -10.79 -4.00
CA GLU A 82 7.49 -11.23 -3.97
C GLU A 82 6.53 -10.06 -4.25
N VAL A 83 6.75 -8.90 -3.63
CA VAL A 83 5.90 -7.73 -3.83
C VAL A 83 6.02 -7.17 -5.25
N MET A 84 7.24 -7.07 -5.80
CA MET A 84 7.45 -6.59 -7.16
C MET A 84 6.93 -7.56 -8.22
N GLU A 85 7.00 -8.88 -7.97
CA GLU A 85 6.42 -9.93 -8.81
C GLU A 85 4.88 -9.84 -8.81
N THR A 86 4.29 -9.57 -7.62
CA THR A 86 2.85 -9.48 -7.43
C THR A 86 2.22 -8.23 -8.06
N ILE A 87 2.91 -7.08 -7.97
CA ILE A 87 2.46 -5.82 -8.58
C ILE A 87 3.03 -5.73 -9.99
N ASP A 88 2.24 -6.19 -10.98
CA ASP A 88 2.63 -6.15 -12.39
C ASP A 88 2.82 -4.71 -12.87
N ARG A 89 4.06 -4.37 -13.21
CA ARG A 89 4.45 -3.03 -13.66
C ARG A 89 3.72 -2.58 -14.93
N ALA A 90 3.28 -3.48 -15.80
CA ALA A 90 2.55 -3.10 -17.01
C ALA A 90 1.24 -2.38 -16.74
N LEU A 91 0.62 -2.58 -15.58
CA LEU A 91 -0.61 -1.89 -15.18
C LEU A 91 -0.39 -0.41 -14.83
N PHE A 92 0.88 0.01 -14.67
CA PHE A 92 1.27 1.35 -14.22
C PHE A 92 2.04 2.13 -15.29
N VAL A 93 2.21 1.55 -16.48
CA VAL A 93 2.92 2.13 -17.62
C VAL A 93 1.90 2.33 -18.75
N PRO A 94 1.82 3.53 -19.35
CA PRO A 94 0.90 3.76 -20.47
C PRO A 94 1.16 2.82 -21.65
N GLU A 95 0.12 2.60 -22.46
CA GLU A 95 0.24 1.79 -23.68
C GLU A 95 1.29 2.34 -24.65
N GLY A 96 1.95 1.45 -25.40
CA GLY A 96 2.96 1.81 -26.39
C GLY A 96 4.40 1.92 -25.86
N PHE A 97 4.61 1.78 -24.55
CA PHE A 97 5.93 1.70 -23.93
C PHE A 97 6.34 0.25 -23.59
N THR A 98 7.59 0.05 -23.15
CA THR A 98 8.13 -1.26 -22.78
C THR A 98 8.19 -1.43 -21.27
N PRO A 99 7.10 -1.86 -20.59
CA PRO A 99 6.97 -1.80 -19.14
C PRO A 99 8.04 -2.57 -18.37
N TYR A 100 8.59 -3.62 -18.99
CA TYR A 100 9.56 -4.53 -18.39
C TYR A 100 11.03 -4.20 -18.73
N THR A 101 11.28 -3.05 -19.36
CA THR A 101 12.64 -2.55 -19.54
C THR A 101 13.08 -1.80 -18.29
N ASP A 102 14.31 -2.04 -17.83
CA ASP A 102 14.86 -1.35 -16.66
C ASP A 102 15.26 0.11 -16.97
N SER A 103 14.24 0.95 -17.20
CA SER A 103 14.37 2.35 -17.57
C SER A 103 13.12 3.13 -17.15
N PRO A 104 13.22 4.45 -16.90
CA PRO A 104 12.05 5.27 -16.63
C PRO A 104 11.16 5.38 -17.87
N MET A 105 9.84 5.46 -17.67
CA MET A 105 8.86 5.63 -18.75
C MET A 105 7.99 6.88 -18.52
N PRO A 106 7.67 7.68 -19.57
CA PRO A 106 6.75 8.80 -19.44
C PRO A 106 5.36 8.36 -19.01
N ILE A 107 4.73 9.13 -18.11
CA ILE A 107 3.34 8.92 -17.67
C ILE A 107 2.45 10.15 -17.94
N GLY A 108 2.94 11.09 -18.74
CA GLY A 108 2.31 12.39 -18.99
C GLY A 108 2.68 13.44 -17.95
N TYR A 109 2.25 14.69 -18.18
CA TYR A 109 2.42 15.81 -17.24
C TYR A 109 3.86 16.06 -16.79
N ASN A 110 4.84 15.84 -17.69
CA ASN A 110 6.28 15.92 -17.42
C ASN A 110 6.74 15.03 -16.25
N ALA A 111 6.02 13.94 -16.00
CA ALA A 111 6.38 12.93 -15.03
C ALA A 111 6.76 11.61 -15.71
N THR A 112 7.53 10.82 -14.99
CA THR A 112 7.93 9.47 -15.40
C THR A 112 7.69 8.48 -14.25
N ILE A 113 7.26 7.27 -14.57
CA ILE A 113 7.42 6.14 -13.65
C ILE A 113 8.90 5.75 -13.64
N SER A 114 9.52 5.74 -12.46
CA SER A 114 10.95 5.45 -12.27
C SER A 114 11.33 4.07 -12.78
N ALA A 115 12.61 3.88 -13.12
CA ALA A 115 13.14 2.60 -13.53
C ALA A 115 12.88 1.51 -12.45
N PRO A 116 12.59 0.26 -12.85
CA PRO A 116 12.44 -0.88 -11.95
C PRO A 116 13.54 -0.99 -10.87
N HIS A 117 14.81 -0.81 -11.22
CA HIS A 117 15.90 -0.87 -10.23
C HIS A 117 15.76 0.20 -9.15
N MET A 118 15.29 1.41 -9.47
CA MET A 118 15.11 2.46 -8.48
C MET A 118 13.97 2.13 -7.50
N HIS A 119 12.88 1.54 -7.97
CA HIS A 119 11.82 1.04 -7.08
C HIS A 119 12.34 -0.07 -6.17
N ALA A 120 13.08 -1.03 -6.73
CA ALA A 120 13.71 -2.10 -5.95
C ALA A 120 14.67 -1.54 -4.89
N THR A 121 15.54 -0.60 -5.25
CA THR A 121 16.46 0.05 -4.31
C THR A 121 15.70 0.75 -3.18
N CYS A 122 14.66 1.52 -3.48
CA CYS A 122 13.87 2.21 -2.45
C CYS A 122 13.13 1.23 -1.53
N LEU A 123 12.55 0.16 -2.08
CA LEU A 123 11.94 -0.92 -1.30
C LEU A 123 12.95 -1.60 -0.39
N GLU A 124 14.15 -1.91 -0.87
CA GLU A 124 15.22 -2.52 -0.07
C GLU A 124 15.69 -1.61 1.07
N LEU A 125 15.80 -0.30 0.82
CA LEU A 125 16.20 0.68 1.82
C LEU A 125 15.15 0.87 2.92
N LEU A 126 13.87 0.70 2.58
CA LEU A 126 12.72 0.95 3.45
C LEU A 126 12.10 -0.32 4.02
N LYS A 127 12.48 -1.53 3.59
CA LYS A 127 11.80 -2.79 3.96
C LYS A 127 11.59 -2.96 5.47
N ASP A 128 12.59 -2.62 6.30
CA ASP A 128 12.52 -2.77 7.76
C ASP A 128 11.55 -1.76 8.43
N TYR A 129 11.10 -0.76 7.66
CA TYR A 129 10.15 0.29 8.02
C TYR A 129 8.83 0.17 7.24
N LEU A 130 8.69 -0.91 6.46
CA LEU A 130 7.51 -1.29 5.69
C LEU A 130 7.03 -2.67 6.15
N GLN A 131 6.82 -2.81 7.46
CA GLN A 131 6.36 -4.07 8.06
C GLN A 131 4.83 -4.07 8.25
N PRO A 132 4.19 -5.24 8.41
CA PRO A 132 2.77 -5.33 8.67
C PRO A 132 2.31 -4.38 9.80
N GLY A 133 1.27 -3.57 9.53
CA GLY A 133 0.75 -2.58 10.48
C GLY A 133 1.44 -1.21 10.47
N MET A 134 2.52 -1.04 9.71
CA MET A 134 3.23 0.24 9.62
C MET A 134 2.57 1.24 8.67
N HIS A 135 2.95 2.51 8.83
CA HIS A 135 2.46 3.62 8.03
C HIS A 135 3.56 4.16 7.12
N ALA A 136 3.27 4.26 5.83
CA ALA A 136 4.17 4.74 4.80
C ALA A 136 3.58 5.93 4.04
N LEU A 137 4.43 6.90 3.71
CA LEU A 137 4.12 8.01 2.82
C LEU A 137 4.98 7.92 1.55
N ASP A 138 4.35 8.07 0.40
CA ASP A 138 4.99 8.15 -0.91
C ASP A 138 4.69 9.52 -1.54
N VAL A 139 5.67 10.41 -1.51
CA VAL A 139 5.56 11.78 -2.02
C VAL A 139 5.96 11.82 -3.49
N GLY A 140 5.08 12.36 -4.35
CA GLY A 140 5.22 12.28 -5.80
C GLY A 140 4.87 10.88 -6.30
N SER A 141 3.70 10.37 -5.88
CA SER A 141 3.30 8.98 -6.13
C SER A 141 3.16 8.63 -7.62
N GLY A 142 3.01 9.63 -8.50
CA GLY A 142 3.07 9.45 -9.96
C GLY A 142 2.10 8.39 -10.46
N SER A 143 2.63 7.30 -11.01
CA SER A 143 1.80 6.20 -11.53
C SER A 143 1.08 5.39 -10.45
N GLY A 144 1.49 5.51 -9.18
CA GLY A 144 0.99 4.73 -8.05
C GLY A 144 1.69 3.40 -7.80
N TYR A 145 2.68 3.02 -8.63
CA TYR A 145 3.35 1.72 -8.53
C TYR A 145 4.00 1.49 -7.16
N LEU A 146 4.83 2.43 -6.72
CA LEU A 146 5.59 2.26 -5.48
C LEU A 146 4.68 2.34 -4.25
N THR A 147 3.66 3.20 -4.28
CA THR A 147 2.61 3.24 -3.24
C THR A 147 1.88 1.90 -3.13
N ALA A 148 1.57 1.25 -4.26
CA ALA A 148 0.98 -0.08 -4.28
C ALA A 148 1.91 -1.14 -3.68
N CYS A 149 3.21 -1.10 -4.01
CA CYS A 149 4.21 -1.96 -3.37
C CYS A 149 4.28 -1.72 -1.85
N PHE A 150 4.27 -0.47 -1.39
CA PHE A 150 4.24 -0.16 0.05
C PHE A 150 3.01 -0.74 0.74
N ALA A 151 1.83 -0.62 0.13
CA ALA A 151 0.61 -1.21 0.67
C ALA A 151 0.73 -2.74 0.81
N MET A 152 1.30 -3.43 -0.18
CA MET A 152 1.55 -4.87 -0.10
C MET A 152 2.54 -5.26 1.01
N MET A 153 3.51 -4.39 1.30
CA MET A 153 4.49 -4.59 2.37
C MET A 153 3.87 -4.41 3.76
N VAL A 154 3.11 -3.31 3.97
CA VAL A 154 2.50 -2.98 5.27
C VAL A 154 1.18 -3.72 5.55
N GLY A 155 0.58 -4.31 4.53
CA GLY A 155 -0.62 -5.14 4.64
C GLY A 155 -1.88 -4.40 5.08
N PRO A 156 -2.99 -5.12 5.31
CA PRO A 156 -4.32 -4.56 5.57
C PRO A 156 -4.48 -3.91 6.95
N GLU A 157 -3.54 -4.13 7.87
CA GLU A 157 -3.50 -3.46 9.17
C GLU A 157 -2.63 -2.19 9.14
N GLY A 158 -1.86 -2.01 8.07
CA GLY A 158 -1.01 -0.84 7.86
C GLY A 158 -1.68 0.22 6.99
N ARG A 159 -0.88 1.21 6.58
CA ARG A 159 -1.36 2.27 5.70
C ARG A 159 -0.26 2.78 4.77
N ALA A 160 -0.52 2.81 3.47
CA ALA A 160 0.29 3.48 2.46
C ALA A 160 -0.48 4.67 1.89
N VAL A 161 0.12 5.85 1.94
CA VAL A 161 -0.48 7.10 1.42
C VAL A 161 0.39 7.61 0.29
N GLY A 162 -0.19 7.77 -0.90
CA GLY A 162 0.43 8.46 -2.03
C GLY A 162 -0.03 9.90 -2.11
N ILE A 163 0.90 10.85 -2.28
CA ILE A 163 0.61 12.27 -2.51
C ILE A 163 1.14 12.69 -3.87
N GLU A 164 0.29 13.33 -4.66
CA GLU A 164 0.62 13.78 -6.00
C GLU A 164 -0.07 15.12 -6.27
N HIS A 165 0.66 16.11 -6.80
CA HIS A 165 0.12 17.45 -7.01
C HIS A 165 -0.57 17.63 -8.37
N ILE A 166 -0.46 16.65 -9.28
CA ILE A 166 -1.20 16.60 -10.54
C ILE A 166 -2.47 15.77 -10.37
N PRO A 167 -3.68 16.38 -10.38
CA PRO A 167 -4.94 15.66 -10.19
C PRO A 167 -5.14 14.50 -11.17
N GLU A 168 -4.72 14.67 -12.41
CA GLU A 168 -4.86 13.69 -13.47
C GLU A 168 -3.99 12.45 -13.23
N LEU A 169 -2.82 12.61 -12.59
CA LEU A 169 -1.98 11.48 -12.18
C LEU A 169 -2.59 10.74 -10.99
N VAL A 170 -3.25 11.43 -10.04
CA VAL A 170 -3.99 10.76 -8.95
C VAL A 170 -5.14 9.90 -9.47
N VAL A 171 -5.88 10.40 -10.48
CA VAL A 171 -6.93 9.60 -11.13
C VAL A 171 -6.32 8.37 -11.80
N ALA A 172 -5.28 8.56 -12.61
CA ALA A 172 -4.62 7.46 -13.30
C ALA A 172 -4.01 6.43 -12.32
N SER A 173 -3.38 6.88 -11.22
CA SER A 173 -2.79 5.99 -10.22
C SER A 173 -3.84 5.16 -9.49
N THR A 174 -4.99 5.76 -9.21
CA THR A 174 -6.15 5.08 -8.62
C THR A 174 -6.65 3.98 -9.57
N GLU A 175 -6.87 4.30 -10.84
CA GLU A 175 -7.31 3.33 -11.86
C GLU A 175 -6.28 2.20 -12.08
N ASN A 176 -4.98 2.52 -12.04
CA ASN A 176 -3.92 1.51 -12.13
C ASN A 176 -3.99 0.53 -10.96
N VAL A 177 -4.15 1.03 -9.73
CA VAL A 177 -4.23 0.20 -8.52
C VAL A 177 -5.49 -0.65 -8.50
N GLU A 178 -6.64 -0.12 -8.94
CA GLU A 178 -7.90 -0.87 -9.04
C GLU A 178 -7.81 -2.10 -9.95
N ARG A 179 -6.93 -2.06 -10.95
CA ARG A 179 -6.65 -3.18 -11.85
C ARG A 179 -5.55 -4.12 -11.35
N SER A 180 -4.87 -3.77 -10.27
CA SER A 180 -3.72 -4.49 -9.73
C SER A 180 -4.09 -5.41 -8.56
N ALA A 181 -3.13 -6.22 -8.09
CA ALA A 181 -3.30 -7.04 -6.89
C ALA A 181 -3.54 -6.23 -5.60
N ALA A 182 -3.21 -4.92 -5.59
CA ALA A 182 -3.43 -4.04 -4.44
C ALA A 182 -4.85 -3.44 -4.37
N ALA A 183 -5.75 -3.78 -5.30
CA ALA A 183 -7.11 -3.21 -5.35
C ALA A 183 -7.91 -3.40 -4.04
N ALA A 184 -7.75 -4.55 -3.38
CA ALA A 184 -8.41 -4.82 -2.10
C ALA A 184 -7.95 -3.87 -0.99
N LEU A 185 -6.65 -3.56 -0.94
CA LEU A 185 -6.04 -2.64 0.04
C LEU A 185 -6.49 -1.20 -0.17
N MET A 186 -6.83 -0.82 -1.41
CA MET A 186 -7.43 0.49 -1.64
C MET A 186 -8.87 0.54 -1.14
N LYS A 187 -9.63 -0.53 -1.39
CA LYS A 187 -11.03 -0.63 -0.97
C LYS A 187 -11.20 -0.67 0.55
N ASP A 188 -10.26 -1.28 1.28
CA ASP A 188 -10.29 -1.35 2.74
C ASP A 188 -9.70 -0.10 3.44
N GLY A 189 -9.06 0.79 2.68
CA GLY A 189 -8.48 2.04 3.17
C GLY A 189 -7.02 1.95 3.63
N SER A 190 -6.37 0.80 3.45
CA SER A 190 -4.94 0.62 3.72
C SER A 190 -4.06 1.26 2.64
N LEU A 191 -4.61 1.55 1.46
CA LEU A 191 -3.98 2.33 0.40
C LEU A 191 -4.86 3.53 0.04
N SER A 192 -4.27 4.71 -0.09
CA SER A 192 -4.98 5.91 -0.59
C SER A 192 -4.07 6.85 -1.37
N PHE A 193 -4.67 7.61 -2.31
CA PHE A 193 -4.00 8.68 -3.04
C PHE A 193 -4.70 10.02 -2.78
N HIS A 194 -3.94 11.10 -2.64
CA HIS A 194 -4.50 12.44 -2.45
C HIS A 194 -3.82 13.48 -3.33
N VAL A 195 -4.64 14.40 -3.84
CA VAL A 195 -4.17 15.57 -4.56
C VAL A 195 -3.69 16.61 -3.56
N SER A 196 -2.37 16.76 -3.42
CA SER A 196 -1.79 17.73 -2.47
C SER A 196 -0.36 18.10 -2.82
N ASP A 197 0.14 19.18 -2.22
CA ASP A 197 1.55 19.55 -2.29
C ASP A 197 2.38 18.63 -1.39
N GLY A 198 3.09 17.70 -2.03
CA GLY A 198 3.95 16.73 -1.36
C GLY A 198 5.04 17.31 -0.47
N ARG A 199 5.46 18.57 -0.68
CA ARG A 199 6.46 19.25 0.17
C ARG A 199 5.97 19.49 1.59
N LEU A 200 4.65 19.48 1.77
CA LEU A 200 3.98 19.65 3.07
C LEU A 200 3.67 18.30 3.76
N GLY A 201 3.93 17.18 3.09
CA GLY A 201 3.54 15.85 3.56
C GLY A 201 2.02 15.65 3.62
N TRP A 202 1.57 14.77 4.51
CA TRP A 202 0.16 14.47 4.73
C TRP A 202 -0.14 14.26 6.24
N PRO A 203 -0.45 15.33 6.98
CA PRO A 203 -0.63 15.27 8.43
C PRO A 203 -1.73 14.32 8.91
N ASP A 204 -2.78 14.11 8.11
CA ASP A 204 -3.98 13.36 8.53
C ASP A 204 -3.72 11.87 8.78
N ALA A 205 -2.63 11.31 8.23
CA ALA A 205 -2.22 9.93 8.49
C ALA A 205 -0.82 9.83 9.15
N ALA A 206 -0.21 10.97 9.46
CA ALA A 206 1.02 11.05 10.21
C ALA A 206 0.81 10.57 11.67
N PRO A 207 1.88 10.13 12.36
CA PRO A 207 3.27 10.06 11.87
C PRO A 207 3.54 8.76 11.08
N TYR A 208 4.62 8.77 10.29
CA TYR A 208 5.01 7.68 9.38
C TYR A 208 6.24 6.91 9.84
N ASP A 209 6.24 5.58 9.67
CA ASP A 209 7.42 4.73 9.87
C ASP A 209 8.39 4.88 8.68
N ALA A 210 7.84 4.99 7.47
CA ALA A 210 8.60 5.16 6.23
C ALA A 210 8.10 6.37 5.43
N ILE A 211 9.02 7.17 4.90
CA ILE A 211 8.72 8.21 3.91
C ILE A 211 9.60 8.01 2.68
N HIS A 212 9.00 7.94 1.50
CA HIS A 212 9.71 8.01 0.22
C HIS A 212 9.35 9.32 -0.48
N VAL A 213 10.33 9.90 -1.17
CA VAL A 213 10.11 11.06 -2.03
C VAL A 213 10.60 10.74 -3.43
N GLY A 214 9.66 10.59 -4.36
CA GLY A 214 9.89 10.25 -5.77
C GLY A 214 10.33 11.41 -6.66
N ALA A 215 10.82 12.50 -6.07
CA ALA A 215 11.28 13.69 -6.79
C ALA A 215 12.42 14.36 -6.02
N ALA A 216 13.37 14.97 -6.74
CA ALA A 216 14.54 15.60 -6.15
C ALA A 216 14.19 16.93 -5.47
N ALA A 217 14.44 17.03 -4.18
CA ALA A 217 14.30 18.27 -3.44
C ALA A 217 15.63 19.03 -3.39
N PRO A 218 15.63 20.38 -3.42
CA PRO A 218 16.87 21.16 -3.26
C PRO A 218 17.50 20.96 -1.87
N GLU A 219 16.66 20.75 -0.85
CA GLU A 219 17.03 20.43 0.52
C GLU A 219 15.97 19.50 1.13
N ILE A 220 16.29 18.86 2.25
CA ILE A 220 15.37 17.95 2.94
C ILE A 220 14.16 18.74 3.47
N PRO A 221 12.92 18.45 3.04
CA PRO A 221 11.75 19.20 3.48
C PRO A 221 11.47 18.99 4.96
N ARG A 222 11.49 20.08 5.73
CA ARG A 222 11.19 20.05 7.18
C ARG A 222 9.84 19.43 7.53
N PRO A 223 8.72 19.69 6.81
CA PRO A 223 7.44 19.05 7.12
C PRO A 223 7.48 17.53 7.08
N LEU A 224 8.28 16.94 6.18
CA LEU A 224 8.44 15.49 6.08
C LEU A 224 9.24 14.93 7.26
N LEU A 225 10.30 15.63 7.69
CA LEU A 225 11.05 15.27 8.90
C LEU A 225 10.20 15.33 10.17
N GLU A 226 9.29 16.30 10.26
CA GLU A 226 8.37 16.45 11.39
C GLU A 226 7.32 15.34 11.44
N GLN A 227 6.85 14.86 10.27
CA GLN A 227 5.90 13.76 10.15
C GLN A 227 6.53 12.37 10.26
N LEU A 228 7.85 12.26 10.19
CA LEU A 228 8.57 10.99 10.42
C LEU A 228 8.56 10.62 11.90
N LYS A 229 8.19 9.37 12.22
CA LYS A 229 8.22 8.83 13.59
C LYS A 229 9.65 8.82 14.15
N PRO A 230 9.83 8.97 15.47
CA PRO A 230 11.04 8.48 16.12
C PRO A 230 11.22 6.99 15.84
N GLY A 231 12.40 6.60 15.35
CA GLY A 231 12.67 5.27 14.83
C GLY A 231 12.26 5.06 13.37
N GLY A 232 11.78 6.08 12.66
CA GLY A 232 11.40 6.00 11.25
C GLY A 232 12.55 6.31 10.29
N ARG A 233 12.34 5.99 9.02
CA ARG A 233 13.28 6.27 7.92
C ARG A 233 12.64 7.03 6.76
N MET A 234 13.40 7.95 6.19
CA MET A 234 13.06 8.61 4.92
C MET A 234 14.12 8.33 3.86
N VAL A 235 13.67 8.13 2.62
CA VAL A 235 14.51 8.03 1.42
C VAL A 235 14.10 9.13 0.44
N ILE A 236 15.04 10.00 0.07
CA ILE A 236 14.78 11.20 -0.74
C ILE A 236 16.00 11.56 -1.60
N PRO A 237 15.83 11.85 -2.90
CA PRO A 237 16.86 12.49 -3.70
C PRO A 237 17.03 13.95 -3.29
N VAL A 238 18.24 14.37 -2.96
CA VAL A 238 18.56 15.74 -2.56
C VAL A 238 19.60 16.35 -3.49
N GLY A 239 19.31 17.54 -4.00
CA GLY A 239 20.20 18.33 -4.84
C GLY A 239 19.48 18.93 -6.06
N THR A 240 20.13 19.90 -6.71
CA THR A 240 19.58 20.59 -7.89
C THR A 240 20.25 20.13 -9.18
N TYR A 241 21.59 20.24 -9.26
CA TYR A 241 22.37 19.85 -10.45
C TYR A 241 22.97 18.44 -10.31
N SER A 242 23.64 18.21 -9.18
CA SER A 242 24.05 16.89 -8.71
C SER A 242 23.07 16.47 -7.63
N GLN A 243 22.52 15.26 -7.74
CA GLN A 243 21.54 14.74 -6.81
C GLN A 243 22.06 13.44 -6.22
N ASP A 244 21.95 13.30 -4.90
CA ASP A 244 22.24 12.07 -4.20
C ASP A 244 20.96 11.53 -3.57
N LEU A 245 20.70 10.24 -3.72
CA LEU A 245 19.68 9.53 -2.96
C LEU A 245 20.16 9.45 -1.51
N GLN A 246 19.49 10.17 -0.63
CA GLN A 246 19.81 10.22 0.78
C GLN A 246 18.87 9.32 1.58
N VAL A 247 19.44 8.69 2.61
CA VAL A 247 18.69 7.96 3.62
C VAL A 247 18.82 8.71 4.94
N ILE A 248 17.66 9.06 5.51
CA ILE A 248 17.55 9.78 6.76
C ILE A 248 16.91 8.86 7.79
N ASP A 249 17.62 8.60 8.88
CA ASP A 249 17.12 7.85 10.02
C ASP A 249 16.85 8.81 11.18
N LYS A 250 15.65 8.75 11.77
CA LYS A 250 15.28 9.55 12.94
C LYS A 250 15.38 8.70 14.19
N SER A 251 16.26 9.07 15.11
CA SER A 251 16.46 8.39 16.39
C SER A 251 15.27 8.58 17.33
N ALA A 252 15.20 7.75 18.37
CA ALA A 252 14.17 7.83 19.40
C ALA A 252 14.14 9.18 20.14
N ASP A 253 15.28 9.86 20.25
CA ASP A 253 15.43 11.20 20.85
C ASP A 253 15.06 12.35 19.88
N GLY A 254 14.67 12.03 18.65
CA GLY A 254 14.30 12.98 17.61
C GLY A 254 15.48 13.51 16.78
N SER A 255 16.73 13.15 17.11
CA SER A 255 17.89 13.48 16.29
C SER A 255 17.86 12.74 14.94
N THR A 256 18.40 13.35 13.89
CA THR A 256 18.42 12.77 12.54
C THR A 256 19.85 12.49 12.10
N SER A 257 20.06 11.33 11.49
CA SER A 257 21.30 11.00 10.78
C SER A 257 21.03 10.91 9.28
N VAL A 258 21.97 11.35 8.46
CA VAL A 258 21.85 11.39 6.99
C VAL A 258 23.04 10.68 6.38
N ARG A 259 22.80 9.79 5.42
CA ARG A 259 23.85 9.21 4.57
C ARG A 259 23.45 9.26 3.10
N ASN A 260 24.44 9.39 2.22
CA ASN A 260 24.25 9.25 0.78
C ASN A 260 24.33 7.77 0.41
N ASP A 261 23.39 7.29 -0.40
CA ASP A 261 23.31 5.91 -0.87
C ASP A 261 23.86 5.77 -2.30
N ALA A 262 23.40 6.63 -3.22
CA ALA A 262 23.82 6.62 -4.61
C ALA A 262 23.63 8.01 -5.25
N SER A 263 24.42 8.33 -6.28
CA SER A 263 24.12 9.47 -7.14
C SER A 263 23.02 9.11 -8.13
N VAL A 264 22.02 9.97 -8.25
CA VAL A 264 20.78 9.70 -9.00
C VAL A 264 20.37 10.88 -9.88
N ARG A 265 19.33 10.67 -10.69
CA ARG A 265 18.67 11.73 -11.45
C ARG A 265 17.15 11.52 -11.40
N TYR A 266 16.48 12.40 -10.68
CA TYR A 266 15.04 12.44 -10.49
C TYR A 266 14.45 13.73 -11.08
N VAL A 267 13.16 13.68 -11.39
CA VAL A 267 12.38 14.88 -11.69
C VAL A 267 12.35 15.81 -10.47
N PRO A 268 12.33 17.15 -10.63
CA PRO A 268 12.36 18.08 -9.50
C PRO A 268 11.08 18.02 -8.65
N LEU A 269 11.23 18.05 -7.32
CA LEU A 269 10.13 18.28 -6.39
C LEU A 269 9.79 19.78 -6.40
N THR A 270 8.76 20.15 -7.16
CA THR A 270 8.47 21.55 -7.49
C THR A 270 6.98 21.88 -7.35
N SER A 271 6.61 23.12 -7.67
CA SER A 271 5.20 23.50 -7.79
C SER A 271 4.56 22.91 -9.04
N ARG A 272 3.27 22.58 -8.98
CA ARG A 272 2.47 22.15 -10.14
C ARG A 272 2.64 23.06 -11.35
N SER A 273 2.61 24.37 -11.16
CA SER A 273 2.78 25.35 -12.25
C SER A 273 4.14 25.24 -12.93
N ALA A 274 5.22 25.05 -12.16
CA ALA A 274 6.55 24.91 -12.74
C ALA A 274 6.68 23.61 -13.54
N GLN A 275 6.17 22.49 -13.01
CA GLN A 275 6.21 21.20 -13.70
C GLN A 275 5.48 21.24 -15.05
N LEU A 276 4.34 21.93 -15.13
CA LEU A 276 3.53 22.01 -16.35
C LEU A 276 3.99 23.09 -17.35
N GLN A 277 4.83 24.04 -16.94
CA GLN A 277 5.37 25.07 -17.83
C GLN A 277 6.49 24.55 -18.74
N ASP A 278 7.19 23.50 -18.33
CA ASP A 278 8.25 22.85 -19.11
C ASP A 278 7.70 21.83 -20.15
N SER A 279 6.41 21.90 -20.50
CA SER A 279 5.70 20.97 -21.42
C SER A 279 5.72 21.41 -22.88
#